data_AF-A0A1M6PLN9-F1
#
_entry.id   AF-A0A1M6PLN9-F1
#
_cell.length_a   1.000
_cell.length_b   1.000
_cell.length_c   1.000
_cell.angle_alpha   90.00
_cell.angle_beta   90.00
_cell.angle_gamma   90.00
#
_symmetry.space_group_name_H-M   'P 1'
#
loop_
_entity.id
_entity.type
_entity.pdbx_description
1 polymer ?
#
loop_
_entity_poly.entity_id
_entity_poly.type
_entity_poly.pdbx_seq_one_letter_code
_entity_poly.pdbx_strand_id
1 'polypeptide(L)'
;MNRPPRGLARFDSAAGMALALADYLHGRPFTSPSQSPLLDHVMPAFNLLPRRAREWAYSIGGMTEGIDARRARHFDMERVAEWLVGLYPERPYPAVFVGSSNGALTHLAAALGVPWLPQTFLCPIRAPFSDPDDAQRGFEQGRPIVDALLAADSRIAVHHMQDPNQDRLMLRSMSYFRLKYRALPLGYREFLLRNLPTRRNDLRRRLFAFVAGHAHERTIGVPVRRDGRRDRGRIPAWRRARARVSGPLRPRANALAAARAERRVA
;
A
#
# COMPACT_ATOMS: atom_id res chain seq x y z
N MET A 1 -4.50 -23.79 3.85
CA MET A 1 -3.90 -22.45 3.67
C MET A 1 -3.18 -22.07 4.95
N ASN A 2 -1.91 -21.66 4.87
CA ASN A 2 -1.20 -21.15 6.04
C ASN A 2 -1.85 -19.85 6.51
N ARG A 3 -2.12 -19.74 7.83
CA ARG A 3 -2.68 -18.53 8.42
C ARG A 3 -1.69 -17.37 8.23
N PRO A 4 -2.18 -16.14 7.97
CA PRO A 4 -1.31 -14.98 7.85
C PRO A 4 -0.51 -14.78 9.15
N PRO A 5 0.75 -14.32 9.07
CA PRO A 5 1.56 -14.01 10.25
C PRO A 5 0.88 -12.97 11.15
N ARG A 6 1.17 -13.03 12.44
CA ARG A 6 0.61 -12.08 13.42
C ARG A 6 1.05 -10.66 13.09
N GLY A 7 0.11 -9.72 13.07
CA GLY A 7 0.34 -8.30 12.82
C GLY A 7 0.16 -7.87 11.37
N LEU A 8 -0.07 -8.81 10.45
CA LEU A 8 -0.67 -8.50 9.17
C LEU A 8 -2.19 -8.44 9.36
N ALA A 9 -2.80 -7.28 9.09
CA ALA A 9 -4.25 -7.15 9.14
C ALA A 9 -4.89 -8.03 8.07
N ARG A 10 -5.99 -8.71 8.38
CA ARG A 10 -6.81 -9.41 7.39
C ARG A 10 -7.54 -8.41 6.49
N PHE A 11 -7.83 -7.21 6.97
CA PHE A 11 -8.31 -6.10 6.14
C PHE A 11 -7.22 -5.37 5.34
N ASP A 12 -5.94 -5.78 5.44
CA ASP A 12 -4.89 -5.21 4.59
C ASP A 12 -5.20 -5.47 3.11
N SER A 13 -5.32 -4.41 2.32
CA SER A 13 -5.66 -4.55 0.90
C SER A 13 -4.55 -5.27 0.12
N ALA A 14 -3.28 -5.16 0.54
CA ALA A 14 -2.19 -5.85 -0.14
C ALA A 14 -2.32 -7.37 0.01
N ALA A 15 -2.53 -7.83 1.24
CA ALA A 15 -2.79 -9.23 1.56
C ALA A 15 -4.04 -9.76 0.84
N GLY A 16 -5.15 -9.01 0.87
CA GLY A 16 -6.39 -9.39 0.19
C GLY A 16 -6.22 -9.51 -1.33
N MET A 17 -5.56 -8.53 -1.96
CA MET A 17 -5.27 -8.57 -3.40
C MET A 17 -4.32 -9.72 -3.77
N ALA A 18 -3.31 -10.00 -2.95
CA ALA A 18 -2.38 -11.11 -3.19
C ALA A 18 -3.08 -12.47 -3.09
N LEU A 19 -3.98 -12.64 -2.12
CA LEU A 19 -4.80 -13.85 -1.97
C LEU A 19 -5.75 -14.04 -3.16
N ALA A 20 -6.45 -12.98 -3.58
CA ALA A 20 -7.32 -13.04 -4.75
C ALA A 20 -6.56 -13.43 -6.03
N LEU A 21 -5.37 -12.86 -6.22
CA LEU A 21 -4.51 -13.23 -7.35
C LEU A 21 -4.01 -14.66 -7.23
N ALA A 22 -3.63 -15.11 -6.03
CA ALA A 22 -3.19 -16.48 -5.81
C ALA A 22 -4.30 -17.49 -6.13
N ASP A 23 -5.52 -17.27 -5.65
CA ASP A 23 -6.69 -18.12 -5.97
C ASP A 23 -6.92 -18.19 -7.48
N TYR A 24 -6.91 -17.05 -8.17
CA TYR A 24 -7.01 -17.00 -9.62
C TYR A 24 -5.90 -17.83 -10.31
N LEU A 25 -4.65 -17.71 -9.87
CA LEU A 25 -3.52 -18.46 -10.45
C LEU A 25 -3.58 -19.97 -10.18
N HIS A 26 -4.27 -20.38 -9.12
CA HIS A 26 -4.64 -21.78 -8.83
C HIS A 26 -5.88 -22.27 -9.60
N GLY A 27 -6.53 -21.41 -10.40
CA GLY A 27 -7.78 -21.73 -11.09
C GLY A 27 -8.99 -21.81 -10.16
N ARG A 28 -8.93 -21.15 -9.00
CA ARG A 28 -10.00 -21.12 -7.99
C ARG A 28 -10.75 -19.79 -8.05
N PRO A 29 -12.06 -19.78 -7.79
CA PRO A 29 -12.80 -18.54 -7.67
C PRO A 29 -12.40 -17.81 -6.38
N PHE A 30 -12.16 -16.50 -6.47
CA PHE A 30 -12.07 -15.64 -5.30
C PHE A 30 -13.47 -15.13 -4.95
N THR A 31 -14.01 -15.55 -3.81
CA THR A 31 -15.41 -15.31 -3.45
C THR A 31 -15.60 -14.01 -2.67
N SER A 32 -14.74 -13.74 -1.68
CA SER A 32 -14.91 -12.55 -0.83
C SER A 32 -13.63 -12.12 -0.11
N PRO A 33 -13.49 -10.82 0.16
CA PRO A 33 -12.41 -10.30 1.02
C PRO A 33 -12.46 -10.82 2.46
N SER A 34 -13.64 -11.20 2.96
CA SER A 34 -13.79 -11.75 4.32
C SER A 34 -13.13 -13.12 4.48
N GLN A 35 -12.92 -13.82 3.36
CA GLN A 35 -12.39 -15.18 3.28
C GLN A 35 -13.20 -16.17 4.12
N SER A 36 -14.48 -15.89 4.34
CA SER A 36 -15.39 -16.72 5.13
C SER A 36 -16.81 -16.60 4.59
N PRO A 37 -17.33 -17.66 3.94
CA PRO A 37 -18.72 -17.69 3.47
C PRO A 37 -19.72 -17.40 4.58
N LEU A 38 -19.45 -17.90 5.79
CA LEU A 38 -20.30 -17.65 6.96
C LEU A 38 -20.35 -16.17 7.34
N LEU A 39 -19.20 -15.47 7.30
CA LEU A 39 -19.20 -14.03 7.54
C LEU A 39 -19.95 -13.29 6.43
N ASP A 40 -19.79 -13.69 5.17
CA ASP A 40 -20.49 -13.06 4.04
C ASP A 40 -22.01 -13.20 4.16
N HIS A 41 -22.51 -14.34 4.66
CA HIS A 41 -23.94 -14.53 4.89
C HIS A 41 -24.49 -13.71 6.06
N VAL A 42 -23.70 -13.52 7.12
CA VAL A 42 -24.14 -12.77 8.29
C VAL A 42 -23.96 -11.25 8.10
N MET A 43 -23.03 -10.82 7.25
CA MET A 43 -22.70 -9.40 7.08
C MET A 43 -23.87 -8.50 6.68
N PRO A 44 -24.79 -8.90 5.79
CA PRO A 44 -25.99 -8.14 5.49
C PRO A 44 -26.86 -7.86 6.73
N ALA A 45 -26.92 -8.77 7.70
CA ALA A 45 -27.71 -8.58 8.92
C ALA A 45 -27.14 -7.46 9.80
N PHE A 46 -25.83 -7.21 9.76
CA PHE A 46 -25.23 -6.07 10.45
C PHE A 46 -25.72 -4.71 9.91
N ASN A 47 -26.22 -4.66 8.67
CA ASN A 47 -26.82 -3.45 8.11
C ASN A 47 -28.18 -3.10 8.74
N LEU A 48 -28.79 -4.02 9.48
CA LEU A 48 -30.03 -3.78 10.23
C LEU A 48 -29.77 -3.20 11.62
N LEU A 49 -28.51 -3.28 12.11
CA LEU A 49 -28.17 -2.74 13.42
C LEU A 49 -28.22 -1.21 13.42
N PRO A 50 -28.65 -0.59 14.54
CA PRO A 50 -28.53 0.84 14.75
C PRO A 50 -27.09 1.32 14.55
N ARG A 51 -26.91 2.54 14.03
CA ARG A 51 -25.60 3.09 13.65
C ARG A 51 -24.54 2.89 14.73
N ARG A 52 -24.87 3.22 15.99
CA ARG A 52 -23.94 3.09 17.13
C ARG A 52 -23.46 1.65 17.37
N ALA A 53 -24.36 0.67 17.24
CA ALA A 53 -24.02 -0.74 17.43
C ALA A 53 -23.13 -1.25 16.27
N ARG A 54 -23.39 -0.79 15.05
CA ARG A 54 -22.56 -1.12 13.88
C ARG A 54 -21.16 -0.52 13.98
N GLU A 55 -21.07 0.75 14.37
CA GLU A 55 -19.81 1.46 14.59
C GLU A 55 -18.98 0.76 15.69
N TRP A 56 -19.63 0.35 16.77
CA TRP A 56 -19.00 -0.40 17.86
C TRP A 56 -18.52 -1.79 17.42
N ALA A 57 -19.37 -2.56 16.72
CA ALA A 57 -19.00 -3.87 16.19
C ALA A 57 -17.82 -3.79 15.22
N TYR A 58 -17.81 -2.79 14.33
CA TYR A 58 -16.70 -2.53 13.42
C TYR A 58 -15.41 -2.16 14.17
N SER A 59 -15.51 -1.30 15.19
CA SER A 59 -14.39 -0.92 16.06
C SER A 59 -13.74 -2.11 16.75
N ILE A 60 -14.57 -3.00 17.32
CA ILE A 60 -14.09 -4.23 17.94
C ILE A 60 -13.47 -5.17 16.91
N GLY A 61 -14.12 -5.35 15.76
CA GLY A 61 -13.59 -6.14 14.65
C GLY A 61 -12.17 -5.70 14.28
N GLY A 62 -11.99 -4.40 14.04
CA GLY A 62 -10.68 -3.80 13.80
C GLY A 62 -9.69 -4.10 14.93
N MET A 63 -10.07 -3.85 16.19
CA MET A 63 -9.22 -4.11 17.37
C MET A 63 -8.69 -5.55 17.45
N THR A 64 -9.48 -6.54 17.03
CA THR A 64 -9.03 -7.94 17.05
C THR A 64 -7.89 -8.22 16.07
N GLU A 65 -7.77 -7.44 15.01
CA GLU A 65 -6.69 -7.55 14.02
C GLU A 65 -5.43 -6.78 14.41
N GLY A 66 -5.56 -5.80 15.31
CA GLY A 66 -4.44 -5.06 15.86
C GLY A 66 -3.56 -5.91 16.78
N ILE A 67 -2.25 -5.73 16.68
CA ILE A 67 -1.32 -6.27 17.69
C ILE A 67 -1.15 -5.28 18.84
N ASP A 68 -0.76 -5.79 20.00
CA ASP A 68 -0.36 -4.93 21.12
C ASP A 68 0.99 -4.27 20.82
N ALA A 69 1.21 -3.05 21.32
CA ALA A 69 2.46 -2.31 21.11
C ALA A 69 3.72 -3.10 21.50
N ARG A 70 3.64 -3.94 22.55
CA ARG A 70 4.74 -4.83 22.98
C ARG A 70 5.15 -5.87 21.94
N ARG A 71 4.26 -6.20 21.00
CA ARG A 71 4.52 -7.15 19.91
C ARG A 71 5.14 -6.50 18.68
N ALA A 72 5.09 -5.18 18.56
CA ALA A 72 5.70 -4.46 17.43
C ALA A 72 7.19 -4.78 17.26
N ARG A 73 7.93 -4.96 18.37
CA ARG A 73 9.35 -5.34 18.36
C ARG A 73 9.65 -6.75 17.85
N HIS A 74 8.64 -7.61 17.76
CA HIS A 74 8.77 -8.98 17.25
C HIS A 74 8.05 -9.13 15.91
N PHE A 75 7.76 -8.02 15.23
CA PHE A 75 7.15 -8.06 13.93
C PHE A 75 8.15 -8.64 12.92
N ASP A 76 7.78 -9.75 12.31
CA ASP A 76 8.64 -10.49 11.40
C ASP A 76 8.18 -10.26 9.96
N MET A 77 8.82 -9.30 9.29
CA MET A 77 8.54 -9.00 7.89
C MET A 77 8.97 -10.15 6.98
N GLU A 78 10.06 -10.84 7.30
CA GLU A 78 10.56 -11.94 6.47
C GLU A 78 9.51 -13.07 6.40
N ARG A 79 8.89 -13.39 7.53
CA ARG A 79 7.79 -14.35 7.60
C ARG A 79 6.54 -13.91 6.82
N VAL A 80 6.29 -12.60 6.69
CA VAL A 80 5.24 -12.08 5.80
C VAL A 80 5.59 -12.34 4.34
N ALA A 81 6.85 -12.14 3.95
CA ALA A 81 7.31 -12.46 2.61
C ALA A 81 7.18 -13.97 2.30
N GLU A 82 7.63 -14.84 3.21
CA GLU A 82 7.51 -16.31 3.10
C GLU A 82 6.06 -16.77 2.97
N TRP A 83 5.18 -16.27 3.84
CA TRP A 83 3.75 -16.57 3.76
C TRP A 83 3.17 -16.17 2.40
N LEU A 84 3.51 -14.97 1.92
CA LEU A 84 2.96 -14.44 0.69
C LEU A 84 3.43 -15.22 -0.55
N VAL A 85 4.73 -15.53 -0.65
CA VAL A 85 5.22 -16.32 -1.79
C VAL A 85 4.66 -17.74 -1.77
N GLY A 86 4.40 -18.30 -0.59
CA GLY A 86 3.75 -19.60 -0.41
C GLY A 86 2.27 -19.65 -0.82
N LEU A 87 1.65 -18.50 -1.15
CA LEU A 87 0.30 -18.47 -1.72
C LEU A 87 0.28 -18.93 -3.18
N TYR A 88 1.35 -18.65 -3.92
CA TYR A 88 1.40 -18.87 -5.36
C TYR A 88 1.71 -20.33 -5.73
N PRO A 89 1.14 -20.87 -6.82
CA PRO A 89 1.49 -22.22 -7.28
C PRO A 89 2.96 -22.31 -7.66
N GLU A 90 3.61 -23.42 -7.31
CA GLU A 90 4.99 -23.68 -7.69
C GLU A 90 5.09 -24.00 -9.19
N ARG A 91 5.38 -22.99 -10.00
CA ARG A 91 5.59 -23.11 -11.44
C ARG A 91 6.49 -22.00 -11.97
N PRO A 92 7.17 -22.20 -13.11
CA PRO A 92 7.87 -21.12 -13.77
C PRO A 92 6.91 -19.99 -14.18
N TYR A 93 7.31 -18.74 -13.95
CA TYR A 93 6.57 -17.56 -14.38
C TYR A 93 7.37 -16.75 -15.40
N PRO A 94 6.72 -16.23 -16.46
CA PRO A 94 7.42 -15.41 -17.45
C PRO A 94 7.87 -14.05 -16.90
N ALA A 95 7.19 -13.53 -15.87
CA ALA A 95 7.50 -12.30 -15.16
C ALA A 95 6.93 -12.34 -13.74
N VAL A 96 7.31 -11.37 -12.90
CA VAL A 96 6.74 -11.11 -11.57
C VAL A 96 6.65 -9.60 -11.38
N PHE A 97 5.55 -9.10 -10.84
CA PHE A 97 5.43 -7.69 -10.45
C PHE A 97 5.83 -7.49 -9.00
N VAL A 98 6.43 -6.34 -8.68
CA VAL A 98 6.77 -5.94 -7.30
C VAL A 98 6.38 -4.47 -7.12
N GLY A 99 5.62 -4.14 -6.08
CA GLY A 99 5.24 -2.75 -5.82
C GLY A 99 4.13 -2.58 -4.77
N SER A 100 3.66 -1.34 -4.61
CA SER A 100 2.56 -1.01 -3.68
C SER A 100 1.22 -1.60 -4.13
N SER A 101 0.26 -1.72 -3.21
CA SER A 101 -1.10 -2.18 -3.49
C SER A 101 -1.75 -1.37 -4.61
N ASN A 102 -2.10 -2.03 -5.71
CA ASN A 102 -2.69 -1.40 -6.90
C ASN A 102 -3.61 -2.39 -7.61
N GLY A 103 -4.92 -2.14 -7.56
CA GLY A 103 -5.92 -3.03 -8.16
C GLY A 103 -5.74 -3.23 -9.67
N ALA A 104 -5.39 -2.16 -10.41
CA ALA A 104 -5.16 -2.26 -11.85
C ALA A 104 -3.95 -3.17 -12.17
N LEU A 105 -2.88 -3.08 -11.37
CA LEU A 105 -1.72 -3.96 -11.49
C LEU A 105 -2.08 -5.41 -11.17
N THR A 106 -2.91 -5.65 -10.15
CA THR A 106 -3.38 -7.00 -9.78
C THR A 106 -4.20 -7.63 -10.91
N HIS A 107 -5.09 -6.86 -11.56
CA HIS A 107 -5.83 -7.34 -12.74
C HIS A 107 -4.91 -7.64 -13.93
N LEU A 108 -3.91 -6.78 -14.18
CA LEU A 108 -2.90 -7.04 -15.21
C LEU A 108 -2.08 -8.30 -14.91
N ALA A 109 -1.70 -8.51 -13.64
CA ALA A 109 -0.98 -9.70 -13.20
C ALA A 109 -1.82 -10.97 -13.44
N ALA A 110 -3.12 -10.92 -13.13
CA ALA A 110 -4.05 -12.00 -13.43
C ALA A 110 -4.13 -12.28 -14.94
N ALA A 111 -4.33 -11.26 -15.77
CA ALA A 111 -4.40 -11.41 -17.23
C ALA A 111 -3.12 -12.02 -17.85
N LEU A 112 -1.96 -11.74 -17.26
CA LEU A 112 -0.67 -12.29 -17.67
C LEU A 112 -0.34 -13.65 -17.03
N GLY A 113 -1.15 -14.12 -16.07
CA GLY A 113 -0.90 -15.37 -15.35
C GLY A 113 0.34 -15.33 -14.45
N VAL A 114 0.72 -14.14 -13.97
CA VAL A 114 1.94 -13.89 -13.18
C VAL A 114 1.65 -13.45 -11.75
N PRO A 115 2.54 -13.71 -10.79
CA PRO A 115 2.37 -13.27 -9.41
C PRO A 115 2.73 -11.79 -9.25
N TRP A 116 2.22 -11.20 -8.17
CA TRP A 116 2.56 -9.85 -7.72
C TRP A 116 3.01 -9.91 -6.27
N LEU A 117 4.19 -9.35 -5.97
CA LEU A 117 4.78 -9.32 -4.64
C LEU A 117 4.58 -7.93 -4.04
N PRO A 118 3.71 -7.77 -3.03
CA PRO A 118 3.49 -6.47 -2.41
C PRO A 118 4.74 -5.97 -1.71
N GLN A 119 5.04 -4.69 -1.91
CA GLN A 119 6.11 -3.99 -1.19
C GLN A 119 5.62 -3.43 0.15
N THR A 120 4.31 -3.21 0.29
CA THR A 120 3.72 -2.45 1.40
C THR A 120 2.64 -3.23 2.11
N PHE A 121 2.65 -3.22 3.44
CA PHE A 121 1.64 -3.86 4.28
C PHE A 121 1.16 -2.92 5.38
N LEU A 122 -0.09 -3.10 5.79
CA LEU A 122 -0.66 -2.42 6.93
C LEU A 122 -0.46 -3.25 8.21
N CYS A 123 0.14 -2.62 9.22
CA CYS A 123 0.29 -3.14 10.57
C CYS A 123 -0.51 -2.25 11.54
N PRO A 124 -1.73 -2.66 11.90
CA PRO A 124 -2.52 -1.95 12.91
C PRO A 124 -2.02 -2.30 14.32
N ILE A 125 -1.87 -1.28 15.16
CA ILE A 125 -1.51 -1.42 16.56
C ILE A 125 -2.68 -0.94 17.41
N ARG A 126 -3.04 -1.68 18.46
CA ARG A 126 -4.12 -1.27 19.37
C ARG A 126 -3.74 0.00 20.13
N ALA A 127 -4.62 0.99 20.07
CA ALA A 127 -4.49 2.28 20.73
C ALA A 127 -5.88 2.75 21.21
N PRO A 128 -6.40 2.16 22.29
CA PRO A 128 -7.75 2.47 22.77
C PRO A 128 -7.83 3.93 23.24
N PHE A 129 -8.98 4.56 23.01
CA PHE A 129 -9.29 5.94 23.43
C PHE A 129 -8.39 7.01 22.79
N SER A 130 -7.91 6.74 21.58
CA SER A 130 -7.17 7.72 20.77
C SER A 130 -8.13 8.77 20.19
N ASP A 131 -7.67 10.01 20.07
CA ASP A 131 -8.41 11.09 19.41
C ASP A 131 -8.03 11.12 17.92
N PRO A 132 -8.96 10.85 16.99
CA PRO A 132 -8.69 10.91 15.55
C PRO A 132 -8.26 12.30 15.07
N ASP A 133 -8.67 13.37 15.75
CA ASP A 133 -8.43 14.74 15.33
C ASP A 133 -7.14 15.33 15.94
N ASP A 134 -6.53 14.66 16.92
CA ASP A 134 -5.25 15.05 17.53
C ASP A 134 -4.06 14.32 16.89
N ALA A 135 -3.71 14.76 15.68
CA ALA A 135 -2.61 14.17 14.93
C ALA A 135 -1.24 14.32 15.62
N GLN A 136 -1.04 15.39 16.39
CA GLN A 136 0.22 15.64 17.09
C GLN A 136 0.42 14.63 18.23
N ARG A 137 -0.60 14.45 19.06
CA ARG A 137 -0.57 13.43 20.12
C ARG A 137 -0.47 12.03 19.54
N GLY A 138 -1.21 11.74 18.47
CA GLY A 138 -1.10 10.45 17.77
C GLY A 138 0.33 10.19 17.28
N PHE A 139 0.99 11.20 16.70
CA PHE A 139 2.40 11.11 16.28
C PHE A 139 3.35 10.84 17.47
N GLU A 140 3.20 11.59 18.56
CA GLU A 140 4.05 11.43 19.76
C GLU A 140 3.89 10.05 20.39
N GLN A 141 2.65 9.56 20.51
CA GLN A 141 2.34 8.22 21.01
C GLN A 141 2.81 7.12 20.06
N GLY A 142 2.84 7.40 18.76
CA GLY A 142 3.32 6.48 17.73
C GLY A 142 4.84 6.33 17.69
N ARG A 143 5.62 7.31 18.15
CA ARG A 143 7.10 7.28 18.07
C ARG A 143 7.73 6.03 18.68
N PRO A 144 7.43 5.62 19.92
CA PRO A 144 8.00 4.40 20.50
C PRO A 144 7.67 3.13 19.71
N ILE A 145 6.51 3.11 19.03
CA ILE A 145 6.10 1.99 18.18
C ILE A 145 6.92 1.96 16.90
N VAL A 146 7.14 3.13 16.27
CA VAL A 146 8.03 3.26 15.11
C VAL A 146 9.43 2.78 15.45
N ASP A 147 9.97 3.22 16.59
CA ASP A 147 11.30 2.82 17.06
C ASP A 147 11.36 1.30 17.26
N ALA A 148 10.32 0.70 17.86
CA ALA A 148 10.22 -0.76 18.04
C ALA A 148 10.14 -1.53 16.71
N LEU A 149 9.41 -1.03 15.72
CA LEU A 149 9.29 -1.66 14.39
C LEU A 149 10.61 -1.58 13.61
N LEU A 150 11.29 -0.43 13.66
CA LEU A 150 12.60 -0.25 13.02
C LEU A 150 13.70 -1.07 13.70
N ALA A 151 13.60 -1.27 15.02
CA ALA A 151 14.49 -2.17 15.76
C ALA A 151 14.25 -3.65 15.41
N ALA A 152 13.02 -4.03 15.05
CA ALA A 152 12.70 -5.39 14.61
C ALA A 152 13.29 -5.72 13.24
N ASP A 153 13.22 -4.79 12.28
CA ASP A 153 13.85 -4.94 10.97
C ASP A 153 14.26 -3.57 10.39
N SER A 154 15.56 -3.30 10.31
CA SER A 154 16.09 -2.05 9.76
C SER A 154 15.92 -1.90 8.24
N ARG A 155 15.50 -2.96 7.55
CA ARG A 155 15.26 -2.98 6.11
C ARG A 155 13.88 -2.47 5.74
N ILE A 156 13.08 -1.98 6.69
CA ILE A 156 11.77 -1.39 6.41
C ILE A 156 11.77 0.13 6.54
N ALA A 157 10.80 0.75 5.87
CA ALA A 157 10.33 2.09 6.15
C ALA A 157 8.98 1.99 6.86
N VAL A 158 8.77 2.83 7.87
CA VAL A 158 7.54 2.87 8.67
C VAL A 158 6.87 4.22 8.43
N HIS A 159 5.60 4.19 8.04
CA HIS A 159 4.76 5.38 7.91
C HIS A 159 3.62 5.30 8.93
N HIS A 160 3.60 6.21 9.90
CA HIS A 160 2.44 6.38 10.77
C HIS A 160 1.33 7.12 10.00
N MET A 161 0.14 6.55 9.96
CA MET A 161 -1.01 7.08 9.24
C MET A 161 -2.04 7.63 10.22
N GLN A 162 -2.31 8.93 10.11
CA GLN A 162 -3.42 9.61 10.79
C GLN A 162 -4.30 10.28 9.72
N ASP A 163 -5.38 9.60 9.32
CA ASP A 163 -6.34 10.12 8.35
C ASP A 163 -7.78 10.02 8.90
N PRO A 164 -8.26 11.03 9.65
CA PRO A 164 -9.62 11.03 10.17
C PRO A 164 -10.69 11.18 9.08
N ASN A 165 -10.35 11.44 7.82
CA ASN A 165 -11.35 11.48 6.75
C ASN A 165 -11.69 10.06 6.28
N GLN A 166 -10.70 9.17 6.21
CA GLN A 166 -10.89 7.78 5.80
C GLN A 166 -11.16 6.85 6.99
N ASP A 167 -10.47 7.06 8.12
CA ASP A 167 -10.29 6.03 9.16
C ASP A 167 -10.81 6.44 10.55
N ARG A 168 -11.62 7.50 10.66
CA ARG A 168 -12.07 8.09 11.94
C ARG A 168 -12.47 7.06 13.00
N LEU A 169 -13.27 6.08 12.60
CA LEU A 169 -13.81 5.08 13.52
C LEU A 169 -12.71 4.17 14.08
N MET A 170 -11.74 3.80 13.23
CA MET A 170 -10.61 2.96 13.60
C MET A 170 -9.59 3.71 14.42
N LEU A 171 -9.28 4.96 14.06
CA LEU A 171 -8.33 5.82 14.77
C LEU A 171 -8.68 6.07 16.24
N ARG A 172 -9.94 5.82 16.65
CA ARG A 172 -10.35 5.85 18.07
C ARG A 172 -9.82 4.70 18.91
N SER A 173 -9.40 3.63 18.24
CA SER A 173 -9.07 2.35 18.89
C SER A 173 -7.76 1.75 18.42
N MET A 174 -7.16 2.30 17.35
CA MET A 174 -5.98 1.76 16.69
C MET A 174 -5.12 2.88 16.11
N SER A 175 -3.82 2.63 16.06
CA SER A 175 -2.85 3.42 15.31
C SER A 175 -2.39 2.62 14.09
N TYR A 176 -2.34 3.27 12.94
CA TYR A 176 -2.01 2.61 11.67
C TYR A 176 -0.57 2.85 11.28
N PHE A 177 0.16 1.76 11.03
CA PHE A 177 1.52 1.82 10.50
C PHE A 177 1.58 1.10 9.18
N ARG A 178 1.94 1.82 8.12
CA ARG A 178 2.26 1.21 6.83
C ARG A 178 3.75 0.90 6.77
N LEU A 179 4.05 -0.38 6.66
CA LEU A 179 5.39 -0.91 6.55
C LEU A 179 5.73 -1.07 5.07
N LYS A 180 6.94 -0.70 4.68
CA LYS A 180 7.44 -0.87 3.31
C LYS A 180 8.81 -1.51 3.31
N TYR A 181 9.02 -2.50 2.46
CA TYR A 181 10.38 -3.01 2.22
C TYR A 181 11.25 -1.95 1.55
N ARG A 182 12.44 -1.71 2.12
CA ARG A 182 13.53 -0.92 1.51
C ARG A 182 14.53 -1.79 0.77
N ALA A 183 14.63 -3.06 1.16
CA ALA A 183 15.40 -4.09 0.49
C ALA A 183 14.51 -5.31 0.23
N LEU A 184 14.81 -6.06 -0.83
CA LEU A 184 14.02 -7.24 -1.18
C LEU A 184 14.20 -8.33 -0.09
N PRO A 185 13.12 -8.79 0.56
CA PRO A 185 13.21 -9.84 1.58
C PRO A 185 13.73 -11.14 0.95
N LEU A 186 14.35 -11.99 1.77
CA LEU A 186 14.89 -13.28 1.35
C LEU A 186 13.81 -14.15 0.69
N GLY A 187 12.61 -14.24 1.27
CA GLY A 187 11.51 -15.04 0.68
C GLY A 187 11.16 -14.60 -0.73
N TYR A 188 11.17 -13.29 -1.01
CA TYR A 188 10.96 -12.78 -2.38
C TYR A 188 12.15 -13.10 -3.28
N ARG A 189 13.38 -12.94 -2.79
CA ARG A 189 14.60 -13.27 -3.57
C ARG A 189 14.60 -14.72 -4.00
N GLU A 190 14.35 -15.64 -3.08
CA GLU A 190 14.31 -17.07 -3.35
C GLU A 190 13.18 -17.43 -4.32
N PHE A 191 11.98 -16.86 -4.11
CA PHE A 191 10.87 -17.04 -5.04
C PHE A 191 11.20 -16.59 -6.47
N LEU A 192 11.82 -15.41 -6.62
CA LEU A 192 12.23 -14.90 -7.92
C LEU A 192 13.31 -15.78 -8.56
N LEU A 193 14.32 -16.20 -7.80
CA LEU A 193 15.40 -17.05 -8.31
C LEU A 193 14.91 -18.44 -8.74
N ARG A 194 13.95 -19.00 -8.00
CA ARG A 194 13.39 -20.34 -8.24
C ARG A 194 12.41 -20.36 -9.40
N ASN A 195 11.57 -19.32 -9.54
CA ASN A 195 10.44 -19.36 -10.46
C ASN A 195 10.63 -18.51 -11.73
N LEU A 196 11.64 -17.63 -11.79
CA LEU A 196 11.96 -16.92 -13.04
C LEU A 196 12.97 -17.70 -13.90
N PRO A 197 12.84 -17.67 -15.24
CA PRO A 197 13.78 -18.32 -16.14
C PRO A 197 15.22 -17.78 -16.00
N THR A 198 16.21 -18.68 -15.90
CA THR A 198 17.61 -18.37 -15.56
C THR A 198 18.46 -17.85 -16.74
N ARG A 199 17.89 -17.41 -17.87
CA ARG A 199 18.72 -17.04 -19.03
C ARG A 199 19.56 -15.79 -18.74
N ARG A 200 20.89 -16.00 -18.78
CA ARG A 200 22.01 -15.13 -18.34
C ARG A 200 21.99 -13.66 -18.78
N ASN A 201 21.19 -13.28 -19.78
CA ASN A 201 21.15 -11.92 -20.34
C ASN A 201 19.86 -11.12 -20.01
N ASP A 202 18.91 -11.68 -19.25
CA ASP A 202 17.53 -11.15 -19.22
C ASP A 202 16.99 -10.71 -17.85
N LEU A 203 17.73 -10.91 -16.75
CA LEU A 203 17.27 -10.55 -15.39
C LEU A 203 16.94 -9.05 -15.25
N ARG A 204 17.63 -8.18 -15.99
CA ARG A 204 17.35 -6.72 -16.02
C ARG A 204 16.17 -6.33 -16.92
N ARG A 205 15.75 -7.19 -17.86
CA ARG A 205 14.68 -6.91 -18.82
C ARG A 205 13.32 -7.52 -18.43
N ARG A 206 13.28 -8.47 -17.51
CA ARG A 206 12.07 -9.25 -17.17
C ARG A 206 11.48 -8.98 -15.78
N LEU A 207 12.23 -8.29 -14.92
CA LEU A 207 11.65 -7.69 -13.73
C LEU A 207 10.97 -6.38 -14.14
N PHE A 208 9.67 -6.41 -14.42
CA PHE A 208 8.88 -5.18 -14.41
C PHE A 208 8.68 -4.78 -12.94
N ALA A 209 9.72 -4.21 -12.36
CA ALA A 209 9.64 -3.52 -11.08
C ALA A 209 8.88 -2.21 -11.31
N PHE A 210 7.55 -2.28 -11.25
CA PHE A 210 6.74 -1.09 -11.12
C PHE A 210 6.80 -0.60 -9.68
N VAL A 211 7.87 0.14 -9.34
CA VAL A 211 7.99 0.82 -8.05
C VAL A 211 7.12 2.08 -8.06
N ALA A 212 5.79 1.91 -8.01
CA ALA A 212 4.92 2.99 -7.58
C ALA A 212 5.09 3.19 -6.07
N GLY A 213 5.99 4.10 -5.68
CA GLY A 213 6.21 4.37 -4.27
C GLY A 213 7.21 5.48 -3.94
N HIS A 214 8.15 5.80 -4.83
CA HIS A 214 9.16 6.85 -4.57
C HIS A 214 8.57 8.27 -4.53
N ALA A 215 7.38 8.51 -5.10
CA ALA A 215 6.80 9.85 -5.20
C ALA A 215 5.95 10.29 -3.99
N HIS A 216 5.67 9.40 -3.02
CA HIS A 216 4.79 9.71 -1.88
C HIS A 216 5.53 10.11 -0.59
N GLU A 217 6.86 10.26 -0.61
CA GLU A 217 7.65 10.73 0.55
C GLU A 217 7.49 12.24 0.86
N ARG A 218 6.75 12.99 0.04
CA ARG A 218 6.64 14.45 0.16
C ARG A 218 5.22 14.93 0.25
N THR A 219 4.47 14.51 1.26
CA THR A 219 3.25 15.23 1.61
C THR A 219 3.04 15.10 3.11
N ILE A 220 2.76 16.24 3.75
CA ILE A 220 2.58 16.44 5.19
C ILE A 220 3.91 16.67 5.95
N GLY A 221 4.52 17.82 5.70
CA GLY A 221 5.23 18.57 6.73
C GLY A 221 4.43 19.82 7.03
N VAL A 222 3.87 19.93 8.23
CA VAL A 222 3.29 21.19 8.72
C VAL A 222 4.44 22.19 8.82
N PRO A 223 4.37 23.38 8.18
CA PRO A 223 5.42 24.37 8.34
C PRO A 223 5.36 24.93 9.77
N VAL A 224 6.30 24.48 10.61
CA VAL A 224 6.62 25.18 11.86
C VAL A 224 7.11 26.57 11.46
N ARG A 225 6.32 27.61 11.76
CA ARG A 225 6.77 29.00 11.71
C ARG A 225 7.94 29.13 12.68
N ARG A 226 9.17 29.16 12.14
CA ARG A 226 10.34 29.57 12.90
C ARG A 226 10.51 31.07 12.69
N ASP A 227 10.61 31.73 13.83
CA ASP A 227 10.68 33.17 14.03
C ASP A 227 11.80 33.84 13.23
N GLY A 228 11.62 35.13 12.99
CA GLY A 228 12.34 35.90 11.97
C GLY A 228 13.86 35.92 12.11
N ARG A 229 14.55 35.64 11.00
CA ARG A 229 15.80 36.30 10.56
C ARG A 229 16.01 36.00 9.08
N ARG A 230 16.15 37.07 8.27
CA ARG A 230 16.50 36.98 6.85
C ARG A 230 17.92 36.43 6.74
N ASP A 231 18.06 35.20 6.22
CA ASP A 231 19.35 34.70 5.76
C ASP A 231 19.34 34.57 4.24
N ARG A 232 20.07 35.49 3.58
CA ARG A 232 20.34 35.44 2.14
C ARG A 232 21.56 34.55 1.94
N GLY A 233 21.35 33.24 1.71
CA GLY A 233 22.46 32.30 1.54
C GLY A 233 22.16 31.06 0.71
N ARG A 234 22.69 31.05 -0.52
CA ARG A 234 23.03 29.90 -1.39
C ARG A 234 21.97 28.82 -1.68
N ILE A 235 21.51 28.82 -2.93
CA ILE A 235 20.80 27.70 -3.58
C ILE A 235 21.75 26.51 -3.78
N PRO A 236 21.44 25.30 -3.28
CA PRO A 236 22.27 24.10 -3.50
C PRO A 236 22.30 23.66 -4.98
N ALA A 237 23.47 23.17 -5.41
CA ALA A 237 23.84 22.94 -6.82
C ALA A 237 22.97 21.92 -7.60
N TRP A 238 22.12 21.13 -6.94
CA TRP A 238 21.26 20.13 -7.61
C TRP A 238 20.03 20.74 -8.32
N ARG A 239 19.72 22.03 -8.10
CA ARG A 239 18.62 22.74 -8.78
C ARG A 239 18.94 23.23 -10.20
N ARG A 240 20.16 23.02 -10.73
CA ARG A 240 20.55 23.45 -12.09
C ARG A 240 20.36 22.39 -13.18
N ALA A 241 19.98 21.17 -12.83
CA ALA A 241 19.81 20.07 -13.79
C ALA A 241 18.34 19.65 -13.94
N ARG A 242 17.48 20.56 -14.42
CA ARG A 242 16.17 20.26 -15.06
C ARG A 242 15.56 21.54 -15.63
N ALA A 243 16.28 22.15 -16.58
CA ALA A 243 15.76 23.22 -17.43
C ALA A 243 16.24 22.97 -18.87
N ARG A 244 15.98 21.78 -19.41
CA ARG A 244 16.14 21.44 -20.83
C ARG A 244 15.16 20.34 -21.27
N VAL A 245 13.87 20.48 -20.97
CA VAL A 245 12.77 19.91 -21.79
C VAL A 245 11.52 20.76 -21.53
N SER A 246 11.44 21.90 -22.20
CA SER A 246 10.20 22.67 -22.37
C SER A 246 10.48 23.74 -23.43
N GLY A 247 10.30 23.36 -24.70
CA GLY A 247 10.28 24.33 -25.79
C GLY A 247 9.01 25.20 -25.71
N PRO A 248 9.07 26.47 -26.12
CA PRO A 248 7.92 27.37 -26.00
C PRO A 248 6.85 27.03 -27.06
N LEU A 249 5.63 26.80 -26.60
CA LEU A 249 4.43 26.81 -27.44
C LEU A 249 4.17 28.26 -27.89
N ARG A 250 4.39 28.55 -29.17
CA ARG A 250 3.90 29.77 -29.82
C ARG A 250 2.39 29.69 -30.03
N PRO A 251 1.62 30.77 -29.81
CA PRO A 251 0.20 30.79 -30.15
C PRO A 251 0.02 30.95 -31.66
N ARG A 252 -0.75 30.05 -32.29
CA ARG A 252 -1.27 30.26 -33.66
C ARG A 252 -2.73 30.71 -33.56
N ALA A 253 -2.95 31.97 -33.92
CA ALA A 253 -4.24 32.48 -34.34
C ALA A 253 -4.59 31.94 -35.74
N ASN A 254 -5.88 31.94 -36.05
CA ASN A 254 -6.54 31.68 -37.34
C ASN A 254 -6.82 30.22 -37.72
N ALA A 255 -8.04 29.77 -37.40
CA ALA A 255 -8.88 28.97 -38.29
C ALA A 255 -10.35 29.01 -37.83
N LEU A 256 -10.94 30.21 -37.82
CA LEU A 256 -12.36 30.45 -37.64
C LEU A 256 -12.99 30.55 -39.04
N ALA A 257 -12.97 29.47 -39.82
CA ALA A 257 -13.66 29.37 -41.12
C ALA A 257 -13.53 27.96 -41.75
N ALA A 258 -14.10 26.90 -41.15
CA ALA A 258 -14.26 25.62 -41.86
C ALA A 258 -15.25 24.61 -41.22
N ALA A 259 -16.20 25.03 -40.38
CA ALA A 259 -17.21 24.10 -39.82
C ALA A 259 -18.58 24.76 -39.63
N ARG A 260 -18.97 25.60 -40.59
CA ARG A 260 -20.34 26.15 -40.71
C ARG A 260 -21.04 25.70 -42.00
N ALA A 261 -20.59 24.60 -42.58
CA ALA A 261 -21.13 24.01 -43.80
C ALA A 261 -21.31 22.48 -43.64
N GLU A 262 -22.10 22.07 -42.66
CA GLU A 262 -22.75 20.74 -42.65
C GLU A 262 -24.06 20.79 -41.81
N ARG A 263 -24.76 21.92 -41.92
CA ARG A 263 -26.22 21.97 -41.79
C ARG A 263 -26.78 22.14 -43.19
N ARG A 264 -27.30 21.06 -43.78
CA ARG A 264 -28.59 20.98 -44.49
C ARG A 264 -28.64 19.69 -45.32
N VAL A 265 -29.81 19.03 -45.27
CA VAL A 265 -30.34 18.02 -46.20
C VAL A 265 -29.91 16.56 -45.94
N ALA A 266 -30.68 15.86 -45.11
CA ALA A 266 -31.52 14.70 -45.48
C ALA A 266 -32.21 14.18 -44.22
#